data_AF-A0A438JX46-F1
#
_entry.id   AF-A0A438JX46-F1
#
_cell.length_a   1.000
_cell.length_b   1.000
_cell.length_c   1.000
_cell.angle_alpha   90.00
_cell.angle_beta   90.00
_cell.angle_gamma   90.00
#
_symmetry.space_group_name_H-M   'P 1'
#
loop_
_entity.id
_entity.type
_entity.pdbx_description
1 polymer ?
#
loop_
_entity_poly.entity_id
_entity_poly.type
_entity_poly.pdbx_seq_one_letter_code
_entity_poly.pdbx_strand_id
1 'polypeptide(L)'
;MYVSFLAGCFRSVRFGLEEAHGKGQALQFNWVFEKGGFILHPDETFSVDFAKIEGAVESLSREILTIQAKGDKPAAYALLEKYAKMTQPLRVALEKLENIQVPVDIAPRFPIADKILGKIG
;
A
#
# COMPACT_ATOMS: atom_id res chain seq x y z
N MET A 1 9.20 -11.49 -5.89
CA MET A 1 7.92 -10.74 -6.05
C MET A 1 7.41 -10.19 -4.72
N TYR A 2 7.01 -11.04 -3.76
CA TYR A 2 6.34 -10.59 -2.52
C TYR A 2 7.15 -9.67 -1.61
N VAL A 3 8.46 -9.88 -1.48
CA VAL A 3 9.33 -9.03 -0.65
C VAL A 3 9.35 -7.59 -1.19
N SER A 4 9.53 -7.43 -2.51
CA SER A 4 9.49 -6.12 -3.16
C SER A 4 8.11 -5.46 -3.07
N PHE A 5 7.03 -6.25 -3.15
CA PHE A 5 5.67 -5.77 -2.97
C PHE A 5 5.46 -5.23 -1.53
N LEU A 6 5.88 -5.96 -0.51
CA LEU A 6 5.82 -5.54 0.90
C LEU A 6 6.55 -4.21 1.12
N ALA A 7 7.79 -4.07 0.61
CA ALA A 7 8.50 -2.80 0.66
C ALA A 7 7.72 -1.68 -0.10
N GLY A 8 7.15 -2.02 -1.25
CA GLY A 8 6.29 -1.14 -2.03
C GLY A 8 4.99 -0.72 -1.31
N CYS A 9 4.47 -1.52 -0.38
CA CYS A 9 3.30 -1.16 0.42
C CYS A 9 3.59 0.11 1.23
N PHE A 10 4.73 0.15 1.92
CA PHE A 10 5.11 1.30 2.74
C PHE A 10 5.33 2.55 1.89
N ARG A 11 5.86 2.41 0.67
CA ARG A 11 5.97 3.53 -0.27
C ARG A 11 4.60 4.09 -0.63
N SER A 12 3.66 3.26 -1.10
CA SER A 12 2.37 3.77 -1.59
C SER A 12 1.46 4.28 -0.47
N VAL A 13 1.50 3.71 0.73
CA VAL A 13 0.69 4.19 1.87
C VAL A 13 1.09 5.62 2.28
N ARG A 14 2.34 6.05 2.03
CA ARG A 14 2.82 7.42 2.32
C ARG A 14 2.21 8.49 1.41
N PHE A 15 1.52 8.12 0.34
CA PHE A 15 0.68 9.06 -0.42
C PHE A 15 -0.58 9.49 0.35
N GLY A 16 -0.92 8.78 1.44
CA GLY A 16 -2.05 9.09 2.29
C GLY A 16 -3.29 8.25 1.97
N LEU A 17 -4.18 8.12 2.96
CA LEU A 17 -5.40 7.31 2.85
C LEU A 17 -6.56 8.01 2.14
N GLU A 18 -6.41 9.30 1.83
CA GLU A 18 -7.34 10.06 1.01
C GLU A 18 -7.15 9.78 -0.49
N GLU A 19 -5.99 9.24 -0.88
CA GLU A 19 -5.67 8.85 -2.25
C GLU A 19 -6.06 7.37 -2.47
N ALA A 20 -6.61 7.06 -3.65
CA ALA A 20 -7.18 5.75 -3.95
C ALA A 20 -6.16 4.61 -3.84
N HIS A 21 -4.94 4.79 -4.34
CA HIS A 21 -3.88 3.78 -4.26
C HIS A 21 -3.34 3.64 -2.84
N GLY A 22 -3.16 4.73 -2.09
CA GLY A 22 -2.77 4.69 -0.68
C GLY A 22 -3.80 3.93 0.17
N LYS A 23 -5.09 4.21 -0.04
CA LYS A 23 -6.21 3.51 0.60
C LYS A 23 -6.26 2.02 0.23
N GLY A 24 -6.15 1.70 -1.05
CA GLY A 24 -6.11 0.33 -1.55
C GLY A 24 -4.90 -0.44 -1.04
N GLN A 25 -3.76 0.24 -0.83
CA GLN A 25 -2.56 -0.41 -0.32
C GLN A 25 -2.63 -0.68 1.18
N ALA A 26 -3.22 0.23 1.98
CA ALA A 26 -3.49 -0.03 3.39
C ALA A 26 -4.40 -1.26 3.55
N LEU A 27 -5.43 -1.38 2.70
CA LEU A 27 -6.31 -2.55 2.67
C LEU A 27 -5.54 -3.85 2.41
N GLN A 28 -4.74 -3.88 1.34
CA GLN A 28 -3.94 -5.06 0.97
C GLN A 28 -2.97 -5.46 2.08
N PHE A 29 -2.24 -4.48 2.63
CA PHE A 29 -1.32 -4.74 3.73
C PHE A 29 -2.03 -5.33 4.95
N ASN A 30 -3.11 -4.68 5.41
CA ASN A 30 -3.82 -5.10 6.62
C ASN A 30 -4.49 -6.48 6.46
N TRP A 31 -5.02 -6.80 5.28
CA TRP A 31 -5.55 -8.12 4.99
C TRP A 31 -4.45 -9.19 5.06
N VAL A 32 -3.35 -8.97 4.34
CA VAL A 32 -2.26 -9.95 4.28
C VAL A 32 -1.60 -10.12 5.66
N PHE A 33 -1.46 -9.04 6.42
CA PHE A 33 -0.99 -9.07 7.80
C PHE A 33 -1.92 -9.86 8.72
N GLU A 34 -3.25 -9.62 8.66
CA GLU A 34 -4.24 -10.39 9.44
C GLU A 34 -4.22 -11.89 9.11
N LYS A 35 -3.97 -12.24 7.85
CA LYS A 35 -3.80 -13.65 7.41
C LYS A 35 -2.41 -14.23 7.71
N GLY A 36 -1.51 -13.44 8.29
CA GLY A 36 -0.15 -13.85 8.66
C GLY A 36 0.81 -13.99 7.47
N GLY A 37 0.46 -13.48 6.28
CA GLY A 37 1.37 -13.43 5.13
C GLY A 37 2.47 -12.38 5.29
N PHE A 38 2.23 -11.36 6.12
CA PHE A 38 3.25 -10.41 6.57
C PHE A 38 3.46 -10.54 8.08
N ILE A 39 4.72 -10.41 8.50
CA ILE A 39 5.12 -10.53 9.91
C ILE A 39 5.83 -9.24 10.30
N LEU A 40 5.45 -8.67 11.45
CA LEU A 40 6.19 -7.62 12.14
C LEU A 40 7.05 -8.27 13.23
N HIS A 41 8.35 -8.00 13.21
CA HIS A 41 9.33 -8.53 14.16
C HIS A 41 9.55 -7.59 15.35
N PRO A 42 10.14 -8.06 16.46
CA PRO A 42 10.44 -7.24 17.63
C PRO A 42 11.40 -6.07 17.37
N ASP A 43 12.24 -6.17 16.34
CA ASP A 43 13.14 -5.09 15.88
C ASP A 43 12.42 -4.09 14.94
N GLU A 44 11.09 -4.20 14.86
CA GLU A 44 10.21 -3.38 14.04
C GLU A 44 10.55 -3.48 12.53
N THR A 45 11.14 -4.59 12.09
CA THR A 45 11.27 -4.93 10.67
C THR A 45 10.13 -5.83 10.21
N PHE A 46 9.95 -5.95 8.90
CA PHE A 46 8.89 -6.76 8.31
C PHE A 46 9.45 -7.85 7.40
N SER A 47 8.75 -8.99 7.37
CA SER A 47 9.07 -10.09 6.45
C SER A 47 7.81 -10.73 5.88
N VAL A 48 8.00 -11.59 4.87
CA VAL A 48 6.94 -12.36 4.23
C VAL A 48 6.95 -13.78 4.77
N ASP A 49 5.81 -14.29 5.23
CA ASP A 49 5.60 -15.71 5.48
C ASP A 49 5.24 -16.40 4.15
N PHE A 50 6.21 -17.07 3.53
CA PHE A 50 6.02 -17.71 2.23
C PHE A 50 5.05 -18.90 2.27
N ALA A 51 4.80 -19.49 3.44
CA ALA A 51 3.80 -20.55 3.55
C ALA A 51 2.36 -20.01 3.53
N LYS A 52 2.16 -18.72 3.82
CA LYS A 52 0.84 -18.09 3.95
C LYS A 52 0.53 -17.02 2.92
N ILE A 53 1.55 -16.40 2.33
CA ILE A 53 1.39 -15.23 1.46
C ILE A 53 0.51 -15.50 0.24
N GLU A 54 0.64 -16.68 -0.39
CA GLU A 54 -0.14 -17.02 -1.58
C GLU A 54 -1.64 -17.12 -1.26
N GLY A 55 -2.00 -17.85 -0.19
CA GLY A 55 -3.39 -17.96 0.26
C GLY A 55 -3.98 -16.62 0.74
N ALA A 56 -3.16 -15.77 1.37
CA ALA A 56 -3.58 -14.43 1.76
C ALA A 56 -3.90 -13.54 0.55
N VAL A 57 -3.06 -13.57 -0.49
CA VAL A 57 -3.29 -12.83 -1.74
C VAL A 57 -4.49 -13.38 -2.49
N GLU A 58 -4.58 -14.70 -2.65
CA GLU A 58 -5.69 -15.35 -3.35
C GLU A 58 -7.04 -15.02 -2.68
N SER A 59 -7.11 -15.12 -1.35
CA SER A 59 -8.34 -14.83 -0.61
C SER A 59 -8.77 -13.37 -0.76
N LEU A 60 -7.83 -12.42 -0.76
CA LEU A 60 -8.16 -11.02 -1.00
C LEU A 60 -8.64 -10.78 -2.45
N SER A 61 -7.95 -11.36 -3.43
CA SER A 61 -8.35 -11.25 -4.84
C SER A 61 -9.77 -11.79 -5.03
N ARG A 62 -10.07 -12.95 -4.44
CA ARG A 62 -11.41 -13.54 -4.48
C ARG A 62 -12.47 -12.62 -3.88
N GLU A 63 -12.19 -12.01 -2.73
CA GLU A 63 -13.11 -11.09 -2.06
C GLU A 63 -13.42 -9.87 -2.94
N ILE A 64 -12.37 -9.17 -3.39
CA ILE A 64 -12.51 -7.95 -4.21
C ILE A 64 -13.23 -8.26 -5.53
N LEU A 65 -12.80 -9.30 -6.25
CA LEU A 65 -13.40 -9.66 -7.54
C LEU A 65 -14.85 -10.12 -7.39
N THR A 66 -15.20 -10.81 -6.30
CA THR A 66 -16.59 -11.21 -6.03
C THR A 66 -17.48 -10.01 -5.74
N ILE A 67 -17.01 -9.06 -4.91
CA ILE A 67 -17.73 -7.81 -4.64
C ILE A 67 -17.97 -7.05 -5.94
N GLN A 68 -16.94 -6.92 -6.78
CA GLN A 68 -17.03 -6.25 -8.08
C GLN A 68 -18.00 -6.95 -9.03
N ALA A 69 -17.94 -8.28 -9.15
CA ALA A 69 -18.82 -9.06 -10.02
C ALA A 69 -20.29 -8.93 -9.63
N LYS A 70 -20.60 -8.77 -8.34
CA LYS A 70 -21.95 -8.55 -7.83
C LYS A 70 -22.41 -7.09 -7.91
N GLY A 71 -21.50 -6.14 -8.14
CA GLY A 71 -21.79 -4.72 -7.98
C GLY A 71 -22.15 -4.34 -6.53
N ASP A 72 -21.63 -5.06 -5.55
CA ASP A 72 -22.02 -4.93 -4.13
C ASP A 72 -21.33 -3.74 -3.45
N LYS A 73 -21.89 -2.55 -3.67
CA LYS A 73 -21.37 -1.30 -3.12
C LYS A 73 -21.32 -1.27 -1.58
N PRO A 74 -22.35 -1.73 -0.84
CA PRO A 74 -22.26 -1.85 0.63
C PRO A 74 -21.10 -2.72 1.09
N ALA A 75 -20.88 -3.89 0.48
CA ALA A 75 -19.76 -4.76 0.83
C ALA A 75 -18.41 -4.09 0.55
N ALA A 76 -18.29 -3.36 -0.57
CA ALA A 76 -17.09 -2.58 -0.87
C ALA A 76 -16.77 -1.54 0.21
N TYR A 77 -17.78 -0.81 0.71
CA TYR A 77 -17.59 0.13 1.81
C TYR A 77 -17.19 -0.57 3.10
N ALA A 78 -17.83 -1.68 3.45
CA ALA A 78 -17.49 -2.44 4.65
C ALA A 78 -16.03 -2.95 4.61
N LEU A 79 -15.57 -3.44 3.45
CA LEU A 79 -14.19 -3.89 3.25
C LEU A 79 -13.19 -2.73 3.45
N LEU A 80 -13.46 -1.57 2.84
CA LEU A 80 -12.64 -0.37 2.98
C LEU A 80 -12.65 0.16 4.42
N GLU A 81 -13.81 0.22 5.06
CA GLU A 81 -13.93 0.68 6.45
C GLU A 81 -13.16 -0.22 7.40
N LYS A 82 -13.16 -1.55 7.16
CA LYS A 82 -12.43 -2.48 8.00
C LYS A 82 -10.91 -2.37 7.80
N TYR A 83 -10.44 -2.42 6.56
CA TYR A 83 -9.02 -2.66 6.28
C TYR A 83 -8.26 -1.45 5.73
N ALA A 84 -8.90 -0.42 5.19
CA ALA A 84 -8.20 0.75 4.63
C ALA A 84 -7.87 1.79 5.71
N LYS A 85 -7.17 1.37 6.77
CA LYS A 85 -6.86 2.15 7.97
C LYS A 85 -5.36 2.17 8.25
N MET A 86 -4.91 3.25 8.90
CA MET A 86 -3.55 3.37 9.41
C MET A 86 -3.41 2.60 10.74
N THR A 87 -3.22 1.28 10.63
CA THR A 87 -3.03 0.36 11.76
C THR A 87 -1.66 0.53 12.42
N GLN A 88 -1.50 0.00 13.63
CA GLN A 88 -0.23 0.12 14.37
C GLN A 88 0.99 -0.42 13.58
N PRO A 89 0.94 -1.59 12.91
CA PRO A 89 2.07 -2.05 12.12
C PRO A 89 2.44 -1.08 10.98
N LEU A 90 1.47 -0.49 10.30
CA LEU A 90 1.74 0.53 9.29
C LEU A 90 2.39 1.77 9.90
N ARG A 91 1.89 2.27 11.04
CA ARG A 91 2.47 3.44 11.72
C ARG A 91 3.94 3.24 12.06
N VAL A 92 4.28 2.09 12.66
CA VAL A 92 5.66 1.74 12.99
C VAL A 92 6.57 1.80 11.76
N ALA A 93 6.11 1.24 10.63
CA ALA A 93 6.88 1.30 9.39
C ALA A 93 7.06 2.74 8.87
N LEU A 94 6.02 3.58 8.96
CA LEU A 94 6.07 4.96 8.47
C LEU A 94 6.91 5.88 9.35
N GLU A 95 6.81 5.76 10.67
CA GLU A 95 7.60 6.55 11.63
C GLU A 95 9.10 6.33 11.41
N LYS A 96 9.55 5.09 11.16
CA LYS A 96 10.95 4.82 10.82
C LYS A 96 11.40 5.54 9.55
N LEU A 97 10.56 5.58 8.51
CA LEU A 97 10.87 6.25 7.23
C LEU A 97 10.88 7.77 7.39
N GLU A 98 10.00 8.32 8.23
CA GLU A 98 9.93 9.74 8.54
C GLU A 98 11.15 10.19 9.36
N ASN A 99 11.55 9.41 10.37
CA ASN A 99 12.70 9.71 11.22
C ASN A 99 14.02 9.82 10.45
N ILE A 100 14.18 9.06 9.37
CA ILE A 100 15.37 9.14 8.49
C ILE A 100 15.14 10.01 7.25
N GLN A 101 14.00 10.72 7.17
CA GLN A 101 13.64 11.67 6.11
C GLN A 101 13.68 11.07 4.69
N VAL A 102 13.21 9.84 4.51
CA VAL A 102 13.07 9.27 3.16
C VAL A 102 12.09 10.14 2.36
N PRO A 103 12.39 10.59 1.13
CA PRO A 103 11.40 11.29 0.29
C PRO A 103 10.17 10.41 0.01
N VAL A 104 8.98 11.01 -0.15
CA VAL A 104 7.75 10.27 -0.49
C VAL A 104 7.71 9.94 -1.98
N ASP A 105 8.00 10.94 -2.81
CA ASP A 105 8.00 10.84 -4.26
C ASP A 105 9.00 11.82 -4.88
N ILE A 106 9.04 11.87 -6.20
CA ILE A 106 9.85 12.79 -6.98
C ILE A 106 9.06 14.04 -7.42
N ALA A 107 9.74 15.17 -7.52
CA ALA A 107 9.24 16.36 -8.20
C ALA A 107 9.98 16.48 -9.55
N PRO A 108 9.35 16.07 -10.67
CA PRO A 108 10.05 16.01 -11.94
C PRO A 108 10.37 17.41 -12.48
N ARG A 109 11.56 17.56 -13.05
CA ARG A 109 11.93 18.70 -13.89
C ARG A 109 12.00 18.22 -15.34
N PHE A 110 11.33 18.92 -16.25
CA PHE A 110 11.20 18.51 -17.65
C PHE A 110 11.89 19.48 -18.61
N PRO A 111 13.23 19.64 -18.54
CA PRO A 111 13.94 20.67 -19.31
C PRO A 111 13.79 20.52 -20.83
N ILE A 112 13.57 19.30 -21.33
CA ILE A 112 13.31 19.05 -22.75
C ILE A 112 11.93 19.56 -23.17
N ALA A 113 10.91 19.38 -22.33
CA ALA A 113 9.57 19.90 -22.59
C ALA A 113 9.57 21.43 -22.57
N ASP A 114 10.27 22.03 -21.60
CA ASP A 114 10.40 23.50 -21.50
C ASP A 114 11.05 24.10 -22.76
N LYS A 115 12.07 23.42 -23.31
CA LYS A 115 12.73 23.80 -24.57
C LYS A 115 11.82 23.68 -25.78
N ILE A 116 11.02 22.60 -25.88
CA ILE A 116 10.10 22.38 -27.01
C ILE A 116 8.94 23.40 -26.97
N LEU A 117 8.42 23.71 -25.78
CA LEU A 117 7.27 24.59 -25.59
C LEU A 117 7.63 26.10 -25.61
N GLY A 118 8.91 26.44 -25.83
CA GLY A 118 9.35 27.84 -25.88
C GLY A 118 9.19 28.60 -24.56
N LYS A 119 9.05 27.90 -23.42
CA LYS A 119 8.92 28.52 -22.09
C LYS A 119 10.26 28.96 -21.50
N ILE A 120 11.26 29.16 -22.35
CA ILE A 120 12.56 29.71 -21.94
C ILE A 120 12.46 31.24 -22.02
N GLY A 121 12.09 31.83 -20.87
CA GLY A 121 12.20 33.24 -20.52
C GLY A 121 12.41 33.34 -19.03
#